data_AF-A0A7X6VBU1-F1
#
_entry.id   AF-A0A7X6VBU1-F1
#
_cell.length_a   1.000
_cell.length_b   1.000
_cell.length_c   1.000
_cell.angle_alpha   90.00
_cell.angle_beta   90.00
_cell.angle_gamma   90.00
#
_symmetry.space_group_name_H-M   'P 1'
#
loop_
_entity.id
_entity.type
_entity.pdbx_description
1 polymer ?
#
loop_
_entity_poly.entity_id
_entity_poly.type
_entity_poly.pdbx_seq_one_letter_code
_entity_poly.pdbx_strand_id
1 'polypeptide(L)' 'MRERPPHTLDEWNIRVKAIKKGLPDCRAVYVVDENSSPELADQVALARSNRLIDAFVYSTVSGEYVTALIGSL' A
#
# COMPACT_ATOMS: atom_id res chain seq x y z
N MET A 1 17.46 -17.32 -6.19
CA MET A 1 16.66 -17.45 -4.95
C MET A 1 15.62 -16.35 -4.98
N ARG A 2 14.32 -16.67 -5.05
CA ARG A 2 13.27 -15.65 -4.95
C ARG A 2 13.14 -15.28 -3.49
N GLU A 3 13.66 -14.12 -3.14
CA GLU A 3 13.59 -13.53 -1.82
C GLU A 3 12.10 -13.37 -1.48
N ARG A 4 11.57 -14.17 -0.54
CA ARG A 4 10.22 -13.97 -0.03
C ARG A 4 10.17 -12.54 0.53
N PRO A 5 9.20 -11.69 0.14
CA PRO A 5 9.11 -10.35 0.71
C PRO A 5 8.97 -10.50 2.24
N PRO A 6 9.84 -9.87 3.05
CA PRO A 6 10.02 -10.19 4.46
C PRO A 6 8.85 -9.80 5.37
N HIS A 7 7.79 -9.19 4.82
CA HIS A 7 6.66 -8.67 5.60
C HIS A 7 5.35 -8.96 4.89
N THR A 8 4.45 -9.70 5.55
CA THR A 8 3.07 -9.87 5.09
C THR A 8 2.33 -8.54 5.13
N LEU A 9 1.33 -8.37 4.25
CA LEU A 9 0.50 -7.17 4.20
C LEU A 9 -0.11 -6.81 5.57
N ASP A 10 -0.39 -7.82 6.39
CA ASP A 10 -0.93 -7.65 7.74
C ASP A 10 0.02 -6.89 8.68
N GLU A 11 1.33 -7.18 8.65
CA GLU A 11 2.32 -6.42 9.44
C GLU A 11 2.38 -4.96 9.01
N TRP A 12 2.31 -4.69 7.70
CA TRP A 12 2.26 -3.33 7.17
C TRP A 12 1.00 -2.60 7.64
N ASN A 13 -0.15 -3.28 7.64
CA ASN A 13 -1.41 -2.73 8.13
C ASN A 13 -1.34 -2.34 9.61
N ILE A 14 -0.70 -3.17 10.44
CA ILE A 14 -0.49 -2.86 11.87
C ILE A 14 0.39 -1.62 12.02
N ARG A 15 1.48 -1.51 11.24
CA ARG A 15 2.37 -0.34 11.26
C ARG A 15 1.67 0.93 10.83
N VAL A 16 0.91 0.90 9.71
CA VAL A 16 0.15 2.07 9.24
C VAL A 16 -0.86 2.51 10.29
N LYS A 17 -1.58 1.58 10.93
CA LYS A 17 -2.48 1.91 12.06
C LYS A 17 -1.74 2.59 13.22
N ALA A 18 -0.57 2.09 13.59
CA ALA A 18 0.23 2.70 14.65
C ALA A 18 0.70 4.12 14.27
N ILE A 19 1.12 4.34 13.03
CA ILE A 19 1.51 5.66 12.52
C ILE A 19 0.31 6.61 12.48
N LYS A 20 -0.83 6.19 11.92
CA LYS A 20 -2.07 6.99 11.87
C LYS A 20 -2.59 7.34 13.28
N LYS A 21 -2.31 6.51 14.29
CA LYS A 21 -2.62 6.81 15.69
C LYS A 21 -1.80 7.97 16.26
N GLY A 22 -0.54 8.11 15.84
CA GLY A 22 0.34 9.24 16.22
C GLY A 22 0.19 10.46 15.31
N LEU A 23 -0.19 10.26 14.05
CA LEU A 23 -0.32 11.27 13.02
C LEU A 23 -1.63 11.04 12.25
N PRO A 24 -2.76 11.61 12.71
CA PRO A 24 -4.07 11.36 12.11
C PRO A 24 -4.20 11.87 10.67
N ASP A 25 -3.35 12.81 10.26
CA ASP A 25 -3.32 13.38 8.90
C ASP A 25 -2.36 12.62 7.95
N CYS A 26 -1.68 11.58 8.44
CA CYS A 26 -0.71 10.85 7.64
C CYS A 26 -1.40 9.97 6.59
N ARG A 27 -1.05 10.17 5.32
CA ARG A 27 -1.55 9.38 4.20
C ARG A 27 -0.63 8.21 3.92
N ALA A 28 -1.22 7.04 3.68
CA ALA A 28 -0.47 5.82 3.41
C ALA A 28 -0.75 5.30 2.00
N VAL A 29 0.30 5.02 1.24
CA VAL A 29 0.20 4.45 -0.11
C VAL A 29 1.01 3.16 -0.18
N TYR A 30 0.40 2.10 -0.70
CA TYR A 30 1.08 0.81 -0.88
C TYR A 30 1.55 0.64 -2.32
N VAL A 31 2.78 0.12 -2.46
CA VAL A 31 3.32 -0.29 -3.76
C VAL A 31 3.21 -1.81 -3.84
N VAL A 32 2.51 -2.30 -4.86
CA VAL A 32 2.21 -3.72 -5.05
C VAL A 32 2.90 -4.19 -6.33
N ASP A 33 3.58 -5.32 -6.29
CA ASP A 33 4.18 -5.85 -7.52
C ASP A 33 3.11 -6.43 -8.45
N GLU A 34 3.21 -6.23 -9.77
CA GLU A 34 2.24 -6.80 -10.72
C GLU A 34 2.27 -8.33 -10.77
N ASN A 35 3.38 -8.97 -10.38
CA ASN A 35 3.48 -10.43 -10.26
C ASN A 35 2.90 -10.97 -8.95
N SER A 36 2.36 -10.09 -8.11
CA SER A 36 1.72 -10.51 -6.86
C SER A 36 0.43 -11.26 -7.16
N SER A 37 0.15 -12.29 -6.37
CA SER A 37 -1.09 -13.07 -6.50
C SER A 37 -2.32 -12.14 -6.47
N PRO A 38 -3.39 -12.48 -7.22
CA PRO A 38 -4.64 -11.71 -7.20
C PRO A 38 -5.22 -11.56 -5.78
N GLU A 39 -4.95 -12.51 -4.90
CA GLU A 39 -5.27 -12.43 -3.47
C GLU A 39 -4.63 -11.23 -2.77
N LEU A 40 -3.38 -10.87 -3.12
CA LEU A 40 -2.72 -9.70 -2.53
C LEU A 40 -3.37 -8.39 -3.00
N ALA A 41 -3.76 -8.32 -4.27
CA ALA A 41 -4.48 -7.16 -4.81
C ALA A 41 -5.84 -6.98 -4.10
N ASP A 42 -6.57 -8.08 -3.87
CA ASP A 42 -7.84 -8.06 -3.12
C ASP A 42 -7.64 -7.59 -1.68
N GLN A 43 -6.59 -8.08 -1.00
CA GLN A 43 -6.28 -7.65 0.36
C GLN A 43 -5.88 -6.16 0.44
N VAL A 44 -5.16 -5.63 -0.55
CA VAL A 44 -4.81 -4.21 -0.63
C VAL A 44 -6.06 -3.35 -0.91
N ALA A 45 -6.94 -3.82 -1.79
CA ALA A 45 -8.23 -3.17 -2.04
C ALA A 45 -9.10 -3.16 -0.77
N LEU A 46 -9.10 -4.25 0.00
CA LEU A 46 -9.77 -4.34 1.29
C LEU A 46 -9.14 -3.37 2.31
N ALA A 47 -7.81 -3.26 2.35
CA ALA A 47 -7.11 -2.30 3.22
C ALA A 47 -7.49 -0.84 2.86
N ARG A 48 -7.65 -0.53 1.58
CA ARG A 48 -8.15 0.78 1.12
C ARG A 48 -9.60 1.01 1.54
N SER A 49 -10.47 0.01 1.36
CA SER A 49 -11.87 0.06 1.77
C SER A 49 -12.02 0.32 3.28
N ASN A 50 -11.16 -0.33 4.06
CA ASN A 50 -11.08 -0.13 5.51
C ASN A 50 -10.43 1.21 5.92
N ARG A 51 -10.16 2.13 4.98
CA ARG A 51 -9.47 3.41 5.17
C ARG A 51 -8.10 3.30 5.87
N LEU A 52 -7.48 2.12 5.85
CA LEU A 52 -6.12 1.96 6.36
C LEU A 52 -5.14 2.70 5.44
N ILE A 53 -5.27 2.47 4.14
CA ILE A 53 -4.46 3.12 3.11
C ILE A 53 -5.34 4.05 2.28
N ASP A 54 -4.72 5.11 1.79
CA ASP A 54 -5.37 6.15 1.00
C ASP A 54 -5.37 5.75 -0.49
N ALA A 55 -4.28 5.11 -0.94
CA ALA A 55 -4.17 4.56 -2.27
C ALA A 55 -3.20 3.36 -2.35
N PHE A 56 -3.18 2.72 -3.51
CA PHE A 56 -2.16 1.76 -3.86
C PHE A 56 -1.75 1.95 -5.32
N VAL A 57 -0.52 1.56 -5.65
CA VAL A 57 0.07 1.65 -6.98
C VAL A 57 0.81 0.36 -7.31
N TYR A 58 0.88 0.01 -8.58
CA TYR A 58 1.72 -1.12 -9.00
C TYR A 58 3.18 -0.67 -9.13
N SER A 59 4.13 -1.55 -8.81
CA SER A 59 5.58 -1.28 -8.92
C SER A 59 6.01 -0.92 -10.36
N THR A 60 5.21 -1.30 -11.34
CA THR A 60 5.47 -1.11 -12.77
C THR A 60 4.90 0.17 -13.34
N VAL A 61 4.22 0.99 -12.53
CA VAL A 61 3.80 2.33 -12.97
C VAL A 61 4.98 3.29 -12.97
N SER A 62 5.00 4.19 -13.95
CA SER A 62 6.03 5.24 -14.05
C SER A 62 6.03 6.13 -12.81
N GLY A 63 7.21 6.64 -12.41
CA GLY A 63 7.34 7.55 -11.27
C GLY A 63 6.42 8.78 -11.35
N GLU A 64 6.17 9.29 -12.57
CA GLU A 64 5.22 10.39 -12.82
C GLU A 64 3.79 10.05 -12.37
N TYR A 65 3.34 8.80 -12.54
CA TYR A 65 2.04 8.35 -12.05
C TYR A 65 2.00 8.33 -10.53
N VAL A 66 3.07 7.86 -9.88
CA VAL A 66 3.19 7.88 -8.41
C VAL A 66 3.13 9.32 -7.90
N THR A 67 3.86 10.24 -8.52
CA THR A 67 3.85 11.66 -8.14
C THR A 67 2.47 12.29 -8.33
N ALA A 68 1.83 12.06 -9.48
CA ALA A 68 0.48 12.56 -9.75
C ALA A 68 -0.54 12.02 -8.74
N LEU A 69 -0.40 10.76 -8.37
CA LEU A 69 -1.29 10.10 -7.42
C LEU A 69 -1.08 10.65 -6.00
N ILE A 70 0.16 10.84 -5.56
CA ILE A 70 0.47 11.48 -4.28
C ILE A 70 -0.07 12.92 -4.24
N GLY A 71 0.06 13.66 -5.34
CA GLY A 71 -0.47 15.02 -5.46
C GLY A 71 -2.00 15.10 -5.54
N SER A 72 -2.67 14.01 -5.91
CA SER A 72 -4.14 13.94 -6.00
C SER A 72 -4.82 13.47 -4.71
N LEU A 73 -4.05 12.91 -3.77
CA LEU A 73 -4.52 12.57 -2.45
C LEU A 73 -4.74 13.83 -1.62
#